data_AF-R6WE54-F1
#
_entry.id   AF-R6WE54-F1
#
_cell.length_a   1.000
_cell.length_b   1.000
_cell.length_c   1.000
_cell.angle_alpha   90.00
_cell.angle_beta   90.00
_cell.angle_gamma   90.00
#
_symmetry.space_group_name_H-M   'P 1'
#
loop_
_entity.id
_entity.type
_entity.pdbx_description
1 polymer ?
#
loop_
_entity_poly.entity_id
_entity_poly.type
_entity_poly.pdbx_seq_one_letter_code
_entity_poly.pdbx_strand_id
1 'polypeptide(L)'
;METIANVEPVVVCARVMQIFFGSFIYIYLIAKLVGPDNKLAWFRKRKKYTFFNRRGIFGEDINFGYPVCWQGVLVFLAIYGVVFGFGYWYIFVHAY
;
A
#
# COMPACT_ATOMS: atom_id res chain seq x y z
N MET A 1 32.51 5.32 2.44
CA MET A 1 31.20 5.65 1.85
C MET A 1 31.32 5.56 0.33
N GLU A 2 31.69 4.38 -0.18
CA GLU A 2 32.08 4.16 -1.59
C GLU A 2 31.29 3.04 -2.28
N THR A 3 30.29 2.44 -1.62
CA THR A 3 29.51 1.32 -2.15
C THR A 3 28.22 1.73 -2.87
N ILE A 4 27.89 3.03 -2.87
CA ILE A 4 26.57 3.55 -3.27
C ILE A 4 26.42 3.60 -4.81
N ALA A 5 27.51 3.51 -5.58
CA ALA A 5 27.52 3.88 -6.99
C ALA A 5 27.14 2.78 -8.01
N ASN A 6 26.98 1.51 -7.61
CA ASN A 6 27.00 0.38 -8.58
C ASN A 6 25.76 -0.54 -8.60
N VAL A 7 24.62 -0.14 -8.04
CA VAL A 7 23.40 -0.96 -8.21
C VAL A 7 22.82 -0.71 -9.60
N GLU A 8 22.71 -1.76 -10.41
CA GLU A 8 22.15 -1.64 -11.76
C GLU A 8 20.72 -1.07 -11.73
N PRO A 9 20.41 -0.07 -12.57
CA PRO A 9 19.09 0.56 -12.60
C PRO A 9 17.94 -0.44 -12.80
N VAL A 10 18.18 -1.52 -13.55
CA VAL A 10 17.20 -2.58 -13.81
C VAL A 10 16.79 -3.27 -12.50
N VAL A 11 17.72 -3.48 -11.57
CA VAL A 11 17.45 -4.11 -10.27
C VAL A 11 16.59 -3.19 -9.41
N VAL A 12 16.87 -1.88 -9.40
CA VAL A 12 16.05 -0.89 -8.70
C VAL A 12 14.64 -0.87 -9.27
N CYS A 13 14.50 -0.83 -10.61
CA CYS A 13 13.21 -0.90 -11.29
C CYS A 13 12.44 -2.18 -10.92
N ALA A 14 13.08 -3.34 -10.96
CA ALA A 14 12.45 -4.61 -10.60
C ALA A 14 11.91 -4.59 -9.16
N ARG A 15 12.69 -4.06 -8.20
CA ARG A 15 12.27 -3.93 -6.80
C ARG A 15 11.11 -2.98 -6.62
N VAL A 16 11.11 -1.84 -7.32
CA VAL A 16 9.97 -0.90 -7.32
C VAL A 16 8.71 -1.60 -7.82
N MET A 17 8.81 -2.36 -8.91
CA MET A 17 7.67 -3.13 -9.45
C MET A 17 7.19 -4.20 -8.47
N GLN A 18 8.10 -4.92 -7.81
CA GLN A 18 7.76 -5.92 -6.79
C GLN A 18 7.02 -5.31 -5.60
N ILE A 19 7.49 -4.17 -5.08
CA ILE A 19 6.80 -3.43 -4.00
C ILE A 19 5.44 -2.94 -4.47
N PHE A 20 5.34 -2.41 -5.69
CA PHE A 20 4.06 -1.95 -6.25
C PHE A 20 3.04 -3.09 -6.33
N PHE A 21 3.38 -4.21 -6.96
CA PHE A 21 2.46 -5.35 -7.07
C PHE A 21 2.19 -6.03 -5.73
N GLY A 22 3.23 -6.19 -4.90
CA GLY A 22 3.12 -6.76 -3.56
C GLY A 22 2.23 -5.92 -2.64
N SER A 23 2.23 -4.59 -2.81
CA SER A 23 1.37 -3.69 -2.03
C SER A 23 -0.11 -3.96 -2.28
N PHE A 24 -0.53 -4.31 -3.50
CA PHE A 24 -1.92 -4.66 -3.77
C PHE A 24 -2.37 -5.91 -3.02
N ILE A 25 -1.52 -6.94 -2.98
CA ILE A 25 -1.79 -8.17 -2.23
C ILE A 25 -1.88 -7.85 -0.73
N TYR A 26 -0.92 -7.10 -0.21
CA TYR A 26 -0.89 -6.71 1.19
C TYR A 26 -2.14 -5.90 1.59
N ILE A 27 -2.49 -4.87 0.82
CA ILE A 27 -3.70 -4.05 1.05
C ILE A 27 -4.96 -4.91 0.98
N TYR A 28 -5.03 -5.85 0.04
CA TYR A 28 -6.16 -6.78 -0.05
C TYR A 28 -6.29 -7.66 1.19
N LEU A 29 -5.19 -8.21 1.71
CA LEU A 29 -5.19 -8.99 2.94
C LEU A 29 -5.64 -8.15 4.14
N ILE A 30 -5.14 -6.92 4.26
CA ILE A 30 -5.59 -5.98 5.30
C ILE A 30 -7.09 -5.69 5.15
N ALA A 31 -7.58 -5.44 3.94
CA ALA A 31 -9.01 -5.22 3.70
C ALA A 31 -9.87 -6.41 4.13
N LYS A 32 -9.41 -7.64 3.85
CA LYS A 32 -10.08 -8.87 4.28
C LYS A 32 -10.07 -9.03 5.81
N LEU A 33 -8.98 -8.67 6.48
CA LEU A 33 -8.86 -8.71 7.94
C LEU A 33 -9.72 -7.65 8.62
N VAL A 34 -9.79 -6.44 8.06
CA VAL A 34 -10.66 -5.38 8.57
C VAL A 34 -12.12 -5.79 8.39
N GLY A 35 -12.48 -6.34 7.24
CA GLY A 35 -13.85 -6.72 6.91
C GLY A 35 -14.72 -5.54 6.46
N PRO A 36 -15.85 -5.81 5.79
CA PRO A 36 -16.67 -4.77 5.16
C PRO A 36 -17.33 -3.83 6.16
N ASP A 37 -17.84 -4.32 7.29
CA ASP A 37 -18.58 -3.52 8.27
C ASP A 37 -17.65 -2.52 8.98
N ASN A 38 -16.51 -3.02 9.47
CA ASN A 38 -15.48 -2.16 10.06
C ASN A 38 -14.94 -1.17 9.03
N LYS A 39 -14.73 -1.58 7.79
CA LYS A 39 -14.26 -0.67 6.74
C LYS A 39 -15.26 0.46 6.50
N LEU A 40 -16.56 0.17 6.46
CA LEU A 40 -17.62 1.18 6.33
C LEU A 40 -17.71 2.10 7.56
N ALA A 41 -17.52 1.55 8.77
CA ALA A 41 -17.55 2.32 10.01
C ALA A 41 -16.30 3.19 10.20
N TRP A 42 -15.12 2.71 9.80
CA TRP A 42 -13.84 3.36 10.08
C TRP A 42 -13.38 4.28 8.96
N PHE A 43 -13.92 4.13 7.75
CA PHE A 43 -13.50 4.90 6.57
C PHE A 43 -14.67 5.51 5.81
N ARG A 44 -14.59 6.82 5.58
CA ARG A 44 -15.54 7.54 4.72
C ARG A 44 -15.18 7.35 3.24
N LYS A 45 -16.09 6.75 2.46
CA LYS A 45 -15.91 6.57 1.00
C LYS A 45 -15.56 7.89 0.28
N ARG A 46 -14.65 7.81 -0.67
CA ARG A 46 -14.25 8.97 -1.51
C ARG A 46 -15.35 9.22 -2.55
N LYS A 47 -15.76 10.49 -2.72
CA LYS A 47 -16.82 10.89 -3.67
C LYS A 47 -16.34 11.03 -5.12
N LYS A 48 -15.02 11.20 -5.36
CA LYS A 48 -14.43 11.35 -6.69
C LYS A 48 -13.98 9.99 -7.21
N TYR A 49 -14.52 9.58 -8.36
CA TYR A 49 -14.13 8.34 -9.04
C TYR A 49 -12.90 8.60 -9.93
N THR A 50 -11.85 7.80 -9.76
CA THR A 50 -10.70 7.72 -10.67
C THR A 50 -10.74 6.39 -11.41
N PHE A 51 -9.87 6.18 -12.42
CA PHE A 51 -9.77 4.89 -13.11
C PHE A 51 -9.59 3.71 -12.13
N PHE A 52 -8.78 3.89 -11.09
CA PHE A 52 -8.57 2.93 -10.00
C PHE A 52 -9.76 2.76 -9.03
N ASN A 53 -10.75 3.67 -9.06
CA ASN A 53 -11.95 3.64 -8.24
C ASN A 53 -13.19 3.15 -9.05
N ARG A 54 -13.00 2.78 -10.33
CA ARG A 54 -14.06 2.25 -11.21
C ARG A 54 -14.19 0.74 -10.97
N ARG A 55 -15.43 0.24 -10.93
CA ARG A 55 -15.80 -1.14 -10.55
C ARG A 55 -14.91 -2.22 -11.21
N GLY A 56 -14.46 -3.14 -10.37
CA GLY A 56 -13.74 -4.37 -10.66
C GLY A 56 -13.57 -5.17 -9.36
N ILE A 57 -13.25 -6.46 -9.43
CA ILE A 57 -13.24 -7.39 -8.27
C ILE A 57 -12.34 -6.88 -7.13
N PHE A 58 -11.23 -6.22 -7.45
CA PHE A 58 -10.30 -5.69 -6.46
C PHE A 58 -10.58 -4.23 -6.07
N GLY A 59 -11.26 -3.46 -6.91
CA GLY A 59 -11.35 -2.01 -6.78
C GLY A 59 -12.09 -1.56 -5.53
N GLU A 60 -13.24 -2.14 -5.19
CA GLU A 60 -14.01 -1.68 -4.02
C GLU A 60 -13.42 -2.18 -2.70
N ASP A 61 -12.81 -3.37 -2.69
CA ASP A 61 -12.25 -4.00 -1.50
C ASP A 61 -10.92 -3.39 -1.06
N ILE A 62 -10.03 -3.05 -2.00
CA ILE A 62 -8.72 -2.45 -1.66
C ILE A 62 -8.80 -0.93 -1.47
N ASN A 63 -9.83 -0.26 -2.02
CA ASN A 63 -9.92 1.19 -1.91
C ASN A 63 -10.44 1.60 -0.54
N PHE A 64 -9.52 2.06 0.31
CA PHE A 64 -9.86 2.68 1.59
C PHE A 64 -10.26 4.16 1.41
N GLY A 65 -11.23 4.56 2.21
CA GLY A 65 -11.70 5.94 2.31
C GLY A 65 -10.77 6.83 3.14
N TYR A 66 -11.30 7.96 3.62
CA TYR A 66 -10.63 8.75 4.66
C TYR A 66 -10.91 8.14 6.02
N PRO A 67 -9.90 7.91 6.88
CA PRO A 67 -10.14 7.39 8.22
C PRO A 67 -10.95 8.41 9.03
N VAL A 68 -11.96 7.94 9.76
CA VAL A 68 -12.83 8.80 10.60
C VAL A 68 -12.76 8.44 12.09
N CYS A 69 -12.04 7.39 12.44
CA CYS A 69 -11.81 6.95 13.82
C CYS A 69 -10.36 6.49 14.01
N TRP A 70 -9.95 6.28 15.27
CA TRP A 70 -8.61 5.82 15.61
C TRP A 70 -8.25 4.47 14.99
N GLN A 71 -9.18 3.51 14.95
CA GLN A 71 -8.98 2.22 14.29
C GLN A 71 -8.66 2.40 12.80
N GLY A 72 -9.39 3.29 12.13
CA GLY A 72 -9.11 3.64 10.74
C GLY A 72 -7.74 4.30 10.56
N VAL A 73 -7.34 5.17 11.48
CA VAL A 73 -5.99 5.78 11.48
C VAL A 73 -4.91 4.72 11.70
N LEU A 74 -5.09 3.78 12.62
CA LEU A 74 -4.14 2.68 12.85
C LEU A 74 -4.00 1.80 11.61
N VAL A 75 -5.09 1.42 10.97
CA VAL A 75 -5.07 0.66 9.71
C VAL A 75 -4.38 1.45 8.59
N PHE A 76 -4.66 2.76 8.48
CA PHE A 76 -3.97 3.63 7.53
C PHE A 76 -2.46 3.65 7.78
N LEU A 77 -2.03 3.87 9.02
CA LEU A 77 -0.61 3.86 9.40
C LEU A 77 0.04 2.48 9.17
N ALA A 78 -0.67 1.39 9.40
CA ALA A 78 -0.16 0.04 9.13
C ALA A 78 0.03 -0.22 7.63
N ILE A 79 -0.91 0.25 6.79
CA ILE A 79 -0.78 0.12 5.34
C ILE A 79 0.40 0.95 4.83
N TYR A 80 0.38 2.25 5.12
CA TYR A 80 1.40 3.18 4.63
C TYR A 80 2.76 2.91 5.25
N GLY A 81 2.82 2.69 6.57
CA GLY A 81 4.06 2.42 7.29
C GLY A 81 4.77 1.17 6.78
N VAL A 82 4.02 0.08 6.51
CA VAL A 82 4.62 -1.13 5.96
C VAL A 82 5.03 -0.93 4.51
N VAL A 83 4.15 -0.43 3.63
CA VAL A 83 4.48 -0.28 2.21
C VAL A 83 5.66 0.67 1.99
N PHE A 84 5.66 1.83 2.65
CA PHE A 84 6.74 2.81 2.51
C PHE A 84 7.98 2.43 3.29
N GLY A 85 7.85 1.92 4.53
CA GLY A 85 8.98 1.51 5.35
C GLY A 85 9.70 0.30 4.78
N PHE A 86 8.97 -0.78 4.48
CA PHE A 86 9.53 -1.96 3.83
C PHE A 86 10.01 -1.63 2.41
N GLY A 87 9.26 -0.84 1.65
CA GLY A 87 9.67 -0.41 0.32
C GLY A 87 10.99 0.36 0.34
N TYR A 88 11.13 1.33 1.24
CA TYR A 88 12.38 2.08 1.42
C TYR A 88 13.54 1.15 1.76
N TRP A 89 13.37 0.28 2.77
CA TRP A 89 14.40 -0.67 3.18
C TRP A 89 14.77 -1.64 2.05
N TYR A 90 13.78 -2.20 1.35
CA TYR A 90 14.01 -3.19 0.31
C TYR A 90 14.68 -2.60 -0.94
N ILE A 91 14.31 -1.36 -1.30
CA ILE A 91 14.86 -0.68 -2.49
C ILE A 91 16.24 -0.10 -2.21
N PHE A 92 16.44 0.54 -1.04
CA PHE A 92 17.60 1.38 -0.78
C PHE A 92 18.53 0.89 0.34
N VAL A 93 18.14 -0.10 1.14
CA VAL A 93 18.99 -0.58 2.25
C VAL A 93 19.45 -2.01 2.00
N HIS A 94 18.53 -2.95 1.77
CA HIS A 94 18.87 -4.34 1.40
C HIS A 94 19.66 -4.44 0.09
N ALA A 95 19.60 -3.39 -0.73
CA ALA A 95 20.34 -3.26 -1.97
C ALA A 95 21.86 -3.13 -1.81
N TYR A 96 22.35 -2.84 -0.60
CA TYR A 96 23.73 -2.51 -0.26
C TYR A 96 24.19 -3.27 1.00
#